data_AF-A0A2A5A3N5-F1
#
_entry.id   AF-A0A2A5A3N5-F1
#
_cell.length_a   1.000
_cell.length_b   1.000
_cell.length_c   1.000
_cell.angle_alpha   90.00
_cell.angle_beta   90.00
_cell.angle_gamma   90.00
#
_symmetry.space_group_name_H-M   'P 1'
#
loop_
_entity.id
_entity.type
_entity.pdbx_description
1 polymer ?
#
loop_
_entity_poly.entity_id
_entity_poly.type
_entity_poly.pdbx_seq_one_letter_code
_entity_poly.pdbx_strand_id
1 'polypeptide(L)'
;MDRIDDASATQDQKFTDGDAGNGVLGTVVNAEFLNGIQEEVVSTIESTGQSAAGADWTQLSKAISAYAAGGSYYTDSGSVNAMALNTVGSKLAPAAYFDGMRAVFKPNFSNNSLTPTVNVAGLGVKPIVDNFANASCAIGSVDTAYIVELIYVASADSFMVLNSDKNDAFNLKKGTVSVSRLPSSVLSDILTLESLTASIDFSLLAAEDDIISIKSRLDALEV
;
A
#
# COMPACT_ATOMS: atom_id res chain seq x y z
N MET A 1 13.42 -18.25 19.22
CA MET A 1 14.32 -18.18 20.39
C MET A 1 13.50 -17.97 21.65
N ASP A 2 13.72 -18.80 22.65
CA ASP A 2 13.20 -18.67 24.00
C ASP A 2 14.19 -17.92 24.90
N ARG A 3 13.74 -17.60 26.12
CA ARG A 3 14.63 -17.06 27.15
C ARG A 3 15.38 -18.21 27.82
N ILE A 4 16.48 -17.90 28.51
CA ILE A 4 17.21 -18.91 29.28
C ILE A 4 16.29 -19.55 30.34
N ASP A 5 16.15 -20.87 30.27
CA ASP A 5 15.17 -21.65 31.05
C ASP A 5 15.82 -22.73 31.91
N ASP A 6 17.15 -22.71 32.04
CA ASP A 6 17.88 -23.65 32.89
C ASP A 6 17.75 -23.30 34.39
N ALA A 7 18.23 -24.21 35.24
CA ALA A 7 18.17 -24.07 36.70
C ALA A 7 18.97 -22.88 37.27
N SER A 8 19.79 -22.22 36.46
CA SER A 8 20.60 -21.05 36.81
C SER A 8 20.02 -19.73 36.30
N ALA A 9 18.87 -19.78 35.62
CA ALA A 9 18.10 -18.60 35.25
C ALA A 9 17.43 -17.96 36.47
N THR A 10 17.27 -16.63 36.44
CA THR A 10 16.39 -15.95 37.40
C THR A 10 14.92 -16.39 37.23
N GLN A 11 14.06 -16.11 38.20
CA GLN A 11 12.62 -16.42 38.12
C GLN A 11 11.93 -15.81 36.88
N ASP A 12 12.48 -14.71 36.34
CA ASP A 12 12.02 -14.04 35.12
C ASP A 12 12.63 -14.60 33.82
N GLN A 13 13.42 -15.68 33.90
CA GLN A 13 14.19 -16.24 32.78
C GLN A 13 15.23 -15.24 32.21
N LYS A 14 15.96 -14.55 33.09
CA LYS A 14 17.05 -13.63 32.73
C LYS A 14 18.40 -14.10 33.27
N PHE A 15 19.47 -13.63 32.65
CA PHE A 15 20.86 -13.83 33.10
C PHE A 15 21.12 -13.18 34.46
N THR A 16 21.94 -13.82 35.28
CA THR A 16 22.52 -13.29 36.51
C THR A 16 24.00 -13.63 36.58
N ASP A 17 24.83 -12.69 37.06
CA ASP A 17 26.24 -12.95 37.35
C ASP A 17 26.42 -13.91 38.54
N GLY A 18 25.33 -14.21 39.26
CA GLY A 18 25.34 -14.92 40.52
C GLY A 18 25.91 -14.08 41.65
N ASP A 19 26.11 -14.72 42.79
CA ASP A 19 26.78 -14.16 43.95
C ASP A 19 27.46 -15.32 44.71
N ALA A 20 28.74 -15.53 44.43
CA ALA A 20 29.52 -16.58 45.05
C ALA A 20 29.61 -16.42 46.58
N GLY A 21 29.52 -15.19 47.10
CA GLY A 21 29.54 -14.91 48.53
C GLY A 21 28.26 -15.36 49.24
N ASN A 22 27.14 -15.37 48.53
CA ASN A 22 25.83 -15.82 49.01
C ASN A 22 25.41 -17.19 48.47
N GLY A 23 26.31 -17.90 47.78
CA GLY A 23 26.05 -19.24 47.23
C GLY A 23 25.08 -19.25 46.04
N VAL A 24 24.86 -18.10 45.39
CA VAL A 24 24.03 -17.99 44.19
C VAL A 24 24.89 -18.26 42.97
N LEU A 25 24.57 -19.30 42.21
CA LEU A 25 25.26 -19.62 40.97
C LEU A 25 24.92 -18.59 39.88
N GLY A 26 25.91 -18.22 39.08
CA GLY A 26 25.68 -17.42 37.87
C GLY A 26 25.00 -18.25 36.78
N THR A 27 24.35 -17.57 35.84
CA THR A 27 23.67 -18.22 34.74
C THR A 27 24.66 -18.91 33.81
N VAL A 28 24.40 -20.18 33.50
CA VAL A 28 25.15 -20.95 32.51
C VAL A 28 24.58 -20.64 31.14
N VAL A 29 25.41 -20.09 30.26
CA VAL A 29 25.02 -19.87 28.87
C VAL A 29 25.21 -21.17 28.11
N ASN A 30 24.11 -21.89 27.87
CA ASN A 30 24.14 -23.18 27.18
C ASN A 30 24.33 -23.01 25.66
N ALA A 31 24.75 -24.09 24.99
CA ALA A 31 24.98 -24.09 23.54
C ALA A 31 23.69 -23.87 22.75
N GLU A 32 22.56 -24.34 23.25
CA GLU A 32 21.25 -24.17 22.62
C GLU A 32 20.88 -22.69 22.47
N PHE A 33 21.07 -21.90 23.53
CA PHE A 33 20.83 -20.46 23.52
C PHE A 33 21.73 -19.73 22.50
N LEU A 34 23.04 -20.01 22.51
CA LEU A 34 23.99 -19.37 21.58
C LEU A 34 23.75 -19.79 20.13
N ASN A 35 23.44 -21.07 19.89
CA ASN A 35 23.06 -21.55 18.57
C ASN A 35 21.75 -20.91 18.11
N GLY A 36 20.76 -20.78 19.00
CA GLY A 36 19.51 -20.08 18.70
C GLY A 36 19.74 -18.63 18.25
N ILE A 37 20.66 -17.91 18.89
CA ILE A 37 21.05 -16.57 18.45
C ILE A 37 21.69 -16.60 17.07
N GLN A 38 22.63 -17.51 16.86
CA GLN A 38 23.31 -17.65 15.58
C GLN A 38 22.31 -17.95 14.45
N GLU A 39 21.42 -18.92 14.63
CA GLU A 39 20.47 -19.34 13.61
C GLU A 39 19.44 -18.25 13.29
N GLU A 40 19.00 -17.45 14.27
CA GLU A 40 18.10 -16.32 14.00
C GLU A 40 18.78 -15.26 13.11
N VAL A 41 20.05 -14.94 13.40
CA VAL A 41 20.83 -13.99 12.61
C VAL A 41 21.11 -14.53 11.21
N VAL A 42 21.52 -15.79 11.10
CA VAL A 42 21.77 -16.46 9.81
C VAL A 42 20.50 -16.56 8.99
N SER A 43 19.37 -16.96 9.59
CA SER A 43 18.07 -17.01 8.92
C SER A 43 17.65 -15.64 8.37
N THR A 44 17.86 -14.57 9.14
CA THR A 44 17.60 -13.20 8.67
C THR A 44 18.45 -12.87 7.44
N ILE A 45 19.73 -13.21 7.45
CA ILE A 45 20.65 -12.99 6.32
C ILE A 45 20.18 -13.77 5.09
N GLU A 46 19.97 -15.07 5.24
CA GLU A 46 19.63 -15.99 4.14
C GLU A 46 18.25 -15.71 3.55
N SER A 47 17.29 -15.24 4.35
CA SER A 47 15.96 -14.83 3.88
C SER A 47 16.00 -13.72 2.83
N THR A 48 17.08 -12.94 2.77
CA THR A 48 17.29 -11.89 1.77
C THR A 48 18.07 -12.35 0.53
N GLY A 49 18.30 -13.66 0.41
CA GLY A 49 19.05 -14.27 -0.71
C GLY A 49 20.57 -14.19 -0.57
N GLN A 50 21.07 -13.69 0.57
CA GLN A 50 22.50 -13.71 0.88
C GLN A 50 22.92 -15.11 1.32
N SER A 51 24.20 -15.46 1.13
CA SER A 51 24.79 -16.65 1.74
C SER A 51 25.63 -16.23 2.94
N ALA A 52 25.41 -16.81 4.11
CA ALA A 52 26.15 -16.46 5.32
C ALA A 52 27.66 -16.70 5.14
N ALA A 53 28.48 -15.72 5.54
CA ALA A 53 29.92 -15.73 5.37
C ALA A 53 30.61 -15.13 6.59
N GLY A 54 31.37 -15.94 7.32
CA GLY A 54 32.02 -15.51 8.58
C GLY A 54 33.03 -14.37 8.45
N ALA A 55 33.45 -14.03 7.23
CA ALA A 55 34.34 -12.90 6.95
C ALA A 55 33.60 -11.58 6.65
N ASP A 56 32.28 -11.59 6.49
CA ASP A 56 31.48 -10.38 6.21
C ASP A 56 30.63 -9.99 7.42
N TRP A 57 31.02 -8.92 8.10
CA TRP A 57 30.35 -8.45 9.32
C TRP A 57 29.23 -7.45 9.03
N THR A 58 28.87 -7.27 7.75
CA THR A 58 27.83 -6.34 7.28
C THR A 58 26.60 -7.05 6.73
N GLN A 59 26.54 -8.38 6.76
CA GLN A 59 25.44 -9.15 6.16
C GLN A 59 24.09 -8.88 6.83
N LEU A 60 24.07 -8.75 8.16
CA LEU A 60 22.84 -8.46 8.91
C LEU A 60 22.30 -7.07 8.55
N SER A 61 23.16 -6.05 8.46
CA SER A 61 22.72 -4.69 8.09
C SER A 61 22.24 -4.62 6.64
N LYS A 62 22.87 -5.36 5.72
CA LYS A 62 22.38 -5.53 4.34
C LYS A 62 20.99 -6.19 4.32
N ALA A 63 20.79 -7.23 5.13
CA ALA A 63 19.51 -7.92 5.21
C ALA A 63 18.39 -7.00 5.72
N ILE A 64 18.63 -6.28 6.82
CA ILE A 64 17.69 -5.29 7.37
C ILE A 64 17.38 -4.20 6.33
N SER A 65 18.39 -3.72 5.60
CA SER A 65 18.21 -2.72 4.54
C SER A 65 17.33 -3.25 3.40
N ALA A 66 17.47 -4.53 3.03
CA ALA A 66 16.63 -5.16 2.01
C ALA A 66 15.15 -5.31 2.46
N TYR A 67 14.92 -5.62 3.74
CA TYR A 67 13.57 -5.59 4.32
C TYR A 67 13.00 -4.17 4.40
N ALA A 68 13.80 -3.18 4.78
CA ALA A 68 13.35 -1.79 4.82
C ALA A 68 12.99 -1.25 3.43
N ALA A 69 13.76 -1.60 2.41
CA ALA A 69 13.56 -1.11 1.04
C ALA A 69 12.43 -1.83 0.29
N GLY A 70 12.16 -3.10 0.58
CA GLY A 70 11.22 -3.89 -0.21
C GLY A 70 10.53 -5.03 0.54
N GLY A 71 10.50 -5.00 1.87
CA GLY A 71 9.78 -6.00 2.69
C GLY A 71 8.27 -5.96 2.47
N SER A 72 7.74 -4.81 2.08
CA SER A 72 6.31 -4.61 1.79
C SER A 72 5.90 -5.01 0.38
N TYR A 73 6.83 -5.44 -0.48
CA TYR A 73 6.52 -5.80 -1.87
C TYR A 73 6.20 -7.29 -2.00
N TYR A 74 5.11 -7.61 -2.69
CA TYR A 74 4.59 -8.96 -2.86
C TYR A 74 4.28 -9.27 -4.33
N THR A 75 4.19 -10.56 -4.65
CA THR A 75 3.71 -11.05 -5.96
C THR A 75 2.29 -11.58 -5.86
N ASP A 76 1.41 -11.12 -6.75
CA ASP A 76 0.06 -11.65 -6.87
C ASP A 76 0.09 -12.98 -7.63
N SER A 77 -0.56 -14.01 -7.08
CA SER A 77 -0.83 -15.29 -7.73
C SER A 77 -2.31 -15.67 -7.64
N GLY A 78 -3.16 -14.71 -7.29
CA GLY A 78 -4.58 -14.91 -7.07
C GLY A 78 -5.38 -15.00 -8.36
N SER A 79 -6.66 -14.70 -8.23
CA SER A 79 -7.63 -14.65 -9.31
C SER A 79 -8.40 -13.33 -9.28
N VAL A 80 -9.24 -13.08 -10.28
CA VAL A 80 -10.07 -11.88 -10.33
C VAL A 80 -10.88 -11.72 -9.03
N ASN A 81 -10.77 -10.56 -8.38
CA ASN A 81 -11.38 -10.23 -7.08
C ASN A 81 -10.92 -11.04 -5.85
N ALA A 82 -9.99 -11.99 -6.01
CA ALA A 82 -9.46 -12.80 -4.92
C ALA A 82 -7.93 -12.89 -5.07
N MET A 83 -7.25 -11.84 -4.63
CA MET A 83 -5.79 -11.73 -4.70
C MET A 83 -5.12 -12.61 -3.66
N ALA A 84 -4.01 -13.22 -4.05
CA ALA A 84 -3.15 -13.98 -3.15
C ALA A 84 -1.73 -13.44 -3.29
N LEU A 85 -1.29 -12.66 -2.30
CA LEU A 85 -0.01 -12.00 -2.32
C LEU A 85 1.04 -12.86 -1.61
N ASN A 86 2.14 -13.17 -2.28
CA ASN A 86 3.21 -14.01 -1.75
C ASN A 86 4.47 -13.19 -1.52
N THR A 87 5.27 -13.57 -0.53
CA THR A 87 6.56 -12.93 -0.30
C THR A 87 7.49 -13.14 -1.50
N VAL A 88 8.31 -12.15 -1.80
CA VAL A 88 9.30 -12.25 -2.86
C VAL A 88 10.55 -12.96 -2.35
N GLY A 89 10.93 -14.02 -3.04
CA GLY A 89 12.09 -14.84 -2.69
C GLY A 89 11.88 -15.55 -1.36
N SER A 90 12.91 -15.57 -0.52
CA SER A 90 12.91 -16.25 0.79
C SER A 90 12.56 -15.32 1.96
N LYS A 91 12.02 -14.13 1.67
CA LYS A 91 11.67 -13.16 2.71
C LYS A 91 10.62 -13.76 3.66
N LEU A 92 10.83 -13.53 4.95
CA LEU A 92 9.92 -13.93 6.01
C LEU A 92 8.75 -12.95 6.09
N ALA A 93 7.54 -13.50 6.17
CA ALA A 93 6.34 -12.72 6.39
C ALA A 93 6.13 -12.44 7.89
N PRO A 94 5.42 -11.36 8.25
CA PRO A 94 4.92 -11.17 9.60
C PRO A 94 4.05 -12.35 10.06
N ALA A 95 3.99 -12.64 11.36
CA ALA A 95 3.20 -13.74 11.89
C ALA A 95 1.67 -13.50 11.84
N ALA A 96 1.25 -12.22 11.77
CA ALA A 96 -0.14 -11.81 11.69
C ALA A 96 -0.23 -10.41 11.07
N TYR A 97 -1.44 -10.05 10.63
CA TYR A 97 -1.73 -8.66 10.28
C TYR A 97 -1.58 -7.74 11.50
N PHE A 98 -0.99 -6.56 11.28
CA PHE A 98 -0.88 -5.51 12.28
C PHE A 98 -1.27 -4.17 11.67
N ASP A 99 -1.76 -3.26 12.51
CA ASP A 99 -2.28 -1.97 12.06
C ASP A 99 -1.21 -1.17 11.31
N GLY A 100 -1.54 -0.64 10.13
CA GLY A 100 -0.62 0.09 9.28
C GLY A 100 0.29 -0.78 8.39
N MET A 101 0.14 -2.11 8.42
CA MET A 101 0.90 -3.00 7.53
C MET A 101 0.63 -2.66 6.06
N ARG A 102 1.70 -2.41 5.30
CA ARG A 102 1.63 -2.11 3.85
C ARG A 102 1.84 -3.36 3.02
N ALA A 103 1.03 -3.51 1.97
CA ALA A 103 1.22 -4.51 0.93
C ALA A 103 1.21 -3.82 -0.43
N VAL A 104 2.38 -3.82 -1.09
CA VAL A 104 2.61 -3.21 -2.40
C VAL A 104 2.80 -4.32 -3.42
N PHE A 105 2.08 -4.27 -4.54
CA PHE A 105 2.18 -5.32 -5.55
C PHE A 105 1.71 -4.83 -6.91
N LYS A 106 2.05 -5.61 -7.94
CA LYS A 106 1.47 -5.48 -9.27
C LYS A 106 0.32 -6.49 -9.39
N PRO A 107 -0.95 -6.08 -9.54
CA PRO A 107 -2.05 -7.03 -9.72
C PRO A 107 -1.92 -7.80 -11.04
N ASN A 108 -2.24 -9.09 -11.03
CA ASN A 108 -2.35 -9.88 -12.27
C ASN A 108 -3.70 -9.68 -12.97
N PHE A 109 -4.72 -9.31 -12.19
CA PHE A 109 -6.08 -9.09 -12.67
C PHE A 109 -6.64 -7.80 -12.08
N SER A 110 -7.38 -7.05 -12.90
CA SER A 110 -8.14 -5.90 -12.41
C SER A 110 -9.39 -6.39 -11.67
N ASN A 111 -9.75 -5.75 -10.55
CA ASN A 111 -10.98 -6.09 -9.85
C ASN A 111 -12.20 -5.62 -10.66
N ASN A 112 -13.20 -6.48 -10.77
CA ASN A 112 -14.49 -6.18 -11.41
C ASN A 112 -15.69 -6.32 -10.44
N SER A 113 -15.41 -6.48 -9.14
CA SER A 113 -16.39 -6.50 -8.05
C SER A 113 -16.16 -5.32 -7.10
N LEU A 114 -17.23 -4.96 -6.37
CA LEU A 114 -17.21 -3.98 -5.28
C LEU A 114 -16.67 -4.54 -3.95
N THR A 115 -16.48 -5.86 -3.87
CA THR A 115 -16.00 -6.56 -2.67
C THR A 115 -14.81 -7.48 -2.98
N PRO A 116 -13.71 -6.97 -3.58
CA PRO A 116 -12.52 -7.76 -3.77
C PRO A 116 -11.88 -8.12 -2.42
N THR A 117 -11.11 -9.19 -2.40
CA THR A 117 -10.40 -9.67 -1.21
C THR A 117 -8.93 -9.91 -1.50
N VAL A 118 -8.12 -9.90 -0.46
CA VAL A 118 -6.70 -10.19 -0.50
C VAL A 118 -6.30 -11.12 0.64
N ASN A 119 -5.40 -12.06 0.36
CA ASN A 119 -4.68 -12.82 1.37
C ASN A 119 -3.19 -12.54 1.22
N VAL A 120 -2.60 -11.86 2.19
CA VAL A 120 -1.16 -11.54 2.16
C VAL A 120 -0.40 -12.59 2.93
N ALA A 121 0.57 -13.21 2.27
CA ALA A 121 1.47 -14.23 2.81
C ALA A 121 0.76 -15.38 3.57
N GLY A 122 -0.48 -15.71 3.18
CA GLY A 122 -1.26 -16.77 3.83
C GLY A 122 -1.80 -16.42 5.23
N LEU A 123 -1.72 -15.15 5.65
CA LEU A 123 -2.15 -14.69 6.99
C LEU A 123 -3.68 -14.67 7.18
N GLY A 124 -4.44 -14.86 6.09
CA GLY A 124 -5.88 -14.95 6.10
C GLY A 124 -6.52 -13.99 5.10
N VAL A 125 -7.71 -14.33 4.61
CA VAL A 125 -8.43 -13.51 3.62
C VAL A 125 -9.03 -12.29 4.31
N LYS A 126 -8.84 -11.11 3.72
CA LYS A 126 -9.39 -9.83 4.18
C LYS A 126 -10.05 -9.08 3.02
N PRO A 127 -11.15 -8.35 3.29
CA PRO A 127 -11.76 -7.50 2.27
C PRO A 127 -10.83 -6.33 1.93
N ILE A 128 -10.92 -5.88 0.68
CA ILE A 128 -10.33 -4.62 0.23
C ILE A 128 -11.43 -3.56 0.16
N VAL A 129 -11.17 -2.39 0.72
CA VAL A 129 -12.06 -1.23 0.79
C VAL A 129 -11.39 0.00 0.18
N ASP A 130 -12.19 0.99 -0.17
CA ASP A 130 -11.69 2.28 -0.64
C ASP A 130 -11.10 3.12 0.50
N ASN A 131 -10.27 4.11 0.15
CA ASN A 131 -9.62 5.05 1.07
C ASN A 131 -10.62 5.98 1.79
N PHE A 132 -11.85 6.08 1.28
CA PHE A 132 -12.89 6.93 1.85
C PHE A 132 -13.83 6.14 2.75
N ALA A 133 -13.73 6.38 4.07
CA ALA A 133 -14.69 5.93 5.08
C ALA A 133 -15.02 4.42 5.09
N ASN A 134 -14.05 3.56 4.75
CA ASN A 134 -14.23 2.10 4.63
C ASN A 134 -15.36 1.70 3.67
N ALA A 135 -15.62 2.52 2.64
CA ALA A 135 -16.62 2.21 1.63
C ALA A 135 -16.20 1.00 0.76
N SER A 136 -17.17 0.39 0.09
CA SER A 136 -16.92 -0.69 -0.87
C SER A 136 -15.87 -0.25 -1.91
N CYS A 137 -14.92 -1.14 -2.20
CA CYS A 137 -13.86 -0.85 -3.17
C CYS A 137 -14.47 -0.63 -4.55
N ALA A 138 -14.19 0.49 -5.20
CA ALA A 138 -14.69 0.72 -6.54
C ALA A 138 -14.10 -0.29 -7.55
N ILE A 139 -14.87 -0.64 -8.57
CA ILE A 139 -14.40 -1.47 -9.69
C ILE A 139 -13.19 -0.77 -10.35
N GLY A 140 -12.14 -1.54 -10.66
CA GLY A 140 -10.88 -1.04 -11.22
C GLY A 140 -9.99 -0.25 -10.26
N SER A 141 -10.26 -0.26 -8.94
CA SER A 141 -9.34 0.35 -7.95
C SER A 141 -8.08 -0.49 -7.73
N VAL A 142 -8.17 -1.79 -8.00
CA VAL A 142 -7.01 -2.67 -8.12
C VAL A 142 -6.91 -2.99 -9.60
N ASP A 143 -5.91 -2.44 -10.29
CA ASP A 143 -5.81 -2.52 -11.74
C ASP A 143 -4.43 -2.97 -12.22
N THR A 144 -4.42 -3.77 -13.29
CA THR A 144 -3.21 -4.28 -13.94
C THR A 144 -2.38 -3.21 -14.64
N ALA A 145 -2.82 -1.96 -14.73
CA ALA A 145 -2.08 -0.85 -15.34
C ALA A 145 -1.03 -0.26 -14.38
N TYR A 146 -1.25 -0.29 -13.06
CA TYR A 146 -0.37 0.38 -12.07
C TYR A 146 0.08 -0.56 -10.96
N ILE A 147 0.98 -0.07 -10.09
CA ILE A 147 1.30 -0.73 -8.82
C ILE A 147 0.23 -0.29 -7.82
N VAL A 148 -0.28 -1.24 -7.04
CA VAL A 148 -1.28 -0.99 -6.02
C VAL A 148 -0.62 -1.07 -4.66
N GLU A 149 -0.94 -0.11 -3.80
CA GLU A 149 -0.58 -0.13 -2.39
C GLU A 149 -1.83 -0.31 -1.53
N LEU A 150 -1.76 -1.25 -0.61
CA LEU A 150 -2.79 -1.50 0.40
C LEU A 150 -2.24 -1.23 1.80
N ILE A 151 -3.07 -0.67 2.68
CA ILE A 151 -2.78 -0.55 4.11
C ILE A 151 -3.80 -1.36 4.91
N TYR A 152 -3.32 -2.22 5.80
CA TYR A 152 -4.18 -2.92 6.76
C TYR A 152 -4.64 -1.98 7.86
N VAL A 153 -5.95 -1.98 8.14
CA VAL A 153 -6.57 -1.21 9.20
C VAL A 153 -7.20 -2.18 10.20
N ALA A 154 -6.60 -2.32 11.38
CA ALA A 154 -6.98 -3.35 12.35
C ALA A 154 -8.39 -3.16 12.91
N SER A 155 -8.84 -1.92 13.08
CA SER A 155 -10.19 -1.60 13.59
C SER A 155 -11.31 -1.98 12.61
N ALA A 156 -11.01 -2.01 11.32
CA ALA A 156 -11.94 -2.34 10.25
C ALA A 156 -11.81 -3.79 9.77
N ASP A 157 -10.76 -4.49 10.20
CA ASP A 157 -10.39 -5.84 9.75
C ASP A 157 -10.28 -5.94 8.21
N SER A 158 -9.74 -4.90 7.57
CA SER A 158 -9.74 -4.74 6.11
C SER A 158 -8.46 -4.08 5.58
N PHE A 159 -8.18 -4.28 4.30
CA PHE A 159 -7.16 -3.54 3.56
C PHE A 159 -7.77 -2.34 2.84
N MET A 160 -7.18 -1.17 3.02
CA MET A 160 -7.56 0.06 2.34
C MET A 160 -6.66 0.29 1.13
N VAL A 161 -7.25 0.56 -0.04
CA VAL A 161 -6.48 0.90 -1.24
C VAL A 161 -5.96 2.33 -1.13
N LEU A 162 -4.65 2.51 -1.15
CA LEU A 162 -4.03 3.80 -1.37
C LEU A 162 -3.85 3.99 -2.89
N ASN A 163 -4.89 4.48 -3.55
CA ASN A 163 -4.75 4.85 -4.96
C ASN A 163 -3.84 6.09 -5.05
N SER A 164 -2.67 5.95 -5.70
CA SER A 164 -1.82 7.10 -6.03
C SER A 164 -2.30 7.85 -7.27
N ASP A 165 -3.05 7.23 -8.18
CA ASP A 165 -3.25 7.81 -9.53
C ASP A 165 -4.62 7.54 -10.14
N LYS A 166 -5.70 7.54 -9.34
CA LYS A 166 -6.97 7.89 -9.99
C LYS A 166 -6.84 9.35 -10.43
N ASN A 167 -6.46 9.55 -11.68
CA ASN A 167 -7.02 10.63 -12.48
C ASN A 167 -8.53 10.44 -12.33
N ASP A 168 -9.10 11.04 -11.29
CA ASP A 168 -10.50 11.38 -11.25
C ASP A 168 -10.67 12.29 -12.45
N ALA A 169 -10.87 11.68 -13.63
CA ALA A 169 -11.38 12.37 -14.77
C ALA A 169 -12.57 13.14 -14.20
N PHE A 170 -12.53 14.46 -14.36
CA PHE A 170 -13.60 15.34 -13.95
C PHE A 170 -14.81 14.94 -14.80
N ASN A 171 -15.51 13.91 -14.35
CA ASN A 171 -16.61 13.28 -15.02
C ASN A 171 -17.80 14.18 -14.77
N LEU A 172 -18.00 15.13 -15.68
CA LEU A 172 -19.23 15.90 -15.74
C LEU A 172 -20.39 14.94 -16.01
N LYS A 173 -21.01 14.45 -14.93
CA LYS A 173 -22.35 13.86 -15.03
C LYS A 173 -23.26 14.97 -15.56
N LYS A 174 -24.05 14.65 -16.60
CA LYS A 174 -25.02 15.55 -17.24
C LYS A 174 -25.59 16.57 -16.24
N GLY A 175 -25.14 17.81 -16.32
CA GLY A 175 -25.38 18.84 -15.32
C GLY A 175 -24.75 20.17 -15.71
N THR A 176 -25.30 21.26 -15.17
CA THR A 176 -24.85 22.62 -15.46
C THR A 176 -23.50 22.88 -14.78
N VAL A 177 -22.49 23.22 -15.58
CA VAL A 177 -21.19 23.70 -15.07
C VAL A 177 -21.27 25.21 -14.97
N SER A 178 -21.46 25.73 -13.75
CA SER A 178 -21.41 27.18 -13.51
C SER A 178 -19.95 27.62 -13.34
N VAL A 179 -19.35 28.09 -14.43
CA VAL A 179 -18.02 28.70 -14.42
C VAL A 179 -18.17 30.22 -14.47
N SER A 180 -17.97 30.90 -13.34
CA SER A 180 -18.22 32.34 -13.23
C SER A 180 -17.10 33.21 -13.79
N ARG A 181 -15.90 32.66 -14.00
CA ARG A 181 -14.74 33.36 -14.58
C ARG A 181 -13.77 32.39 -15.23
N LEU A 182 -13.88 32.21 -16.54
CA LEU A 182 -12.82 31.58 -17.34
C LEU A 182 -12.16 32.63 -18.25
N PRO A 183 -10.84 32.58 -18.43
CA PRO A 183 -10.17 33.34 -19.48
C PRO A 183 -10.73 32.94 -20.86
N SER A 184 -10.85 33.90 -21.78
CA SER A 184 -11.44 33.69 -23.11
C SER A 184 -10.75 32.60 -23.94
N SER A 185 -9.46 32.35 -23.71
CA SER A 185 -8.71 31.27 -24.35
C SER A 185 -9.13 29.87 -23.90
N VAL A 186 -9.52 29.72 -22.63
CA VAL A 186 -10.00 28.44 -22.09
C VAL A 186 -11.44 28.18 -22.56
N LEU A 187 -12.22 29.25 -22.71
CA LEU A 187 -13.58 29.16 -23.21
C LEU A 187 -13.63 28.71 -24.68
N SER A 188 -12.71 29.19 -25.53
CA SER A 188 -12.64 28.76 -26.93
C SER A 188 -12.30 27.28 -27.07
N ASP A 189 -11.40 26.77 -26.24
CA ASP A 189 -10.99 25.35 -26.30
C ASP A 189 -12.16 24.43 -25.88
N ILE A 190 -12.92 24.83 -24.85
CA ILE A 190 -14.11 24.12 -24.37
C ILE A 190 -15.22 24.09 -25.44
N LEU A 191 -15.40 25.17 -26.19
CA LEU A 191 -16.42 25.27 -27.26
C LEU A 191 -16.09 24.46 -28.52
N THR A 192 -14.82 24.10 -28.74
CA THR A 192 -14.39 23.31 -29.90
C THR A 192 -14.47 21.79 -29.69
N LEU A 193 -14.86 21.34 -28.50
CA LEU A 193 -15.08 19.92 -28.21
C LEU A 193 -16.45 19.47 -28.74
N GLU A 194 -16.46 18.74 -29.87
CA GLU A 194 -17.64 18.25 -30.60
C GLU A 194 -18.64 17.44 -29.75
N SER A 195 -18.25 16.96 -28.56
CA SER A 195 -19.08 16.12 -27.69
C SER A 195 -19.81 16.87 -26.57
N LEU A 196 -19.59 18.18 -26.40
CA LEU A 196 -20.17 18.92 -25.28
C LEU A 196 -21.48 19.62 -25.70
N THR A 197 -22.61 18.93 -25.51
CA THR A 197 -23.95 19.58 -25.52
C THR A 197 -24.18 20.32 -24.20
N ALA A 198 -23.38 21.35 -23.93
CA ALA A 198 -23.57 22.22 -22.77
C ALA A 198 -24.54 23.36 -23.13
N SER A 199 -25.68 23.43 -22.43
CA SER A 199 -26.49 24.66 -22.41
C SER A 199 -25.77 25.67 -21.50
N ILE A 200 -25.03 26.59 -22.12
CA ILE A 200 -24.33 27.67 -21.41
C ILE A 200 -25.32 28.82 -21.22
N ASP A 201 -25.67 29.12 -19.96
CA ASP A 201 -26.49 30.29 -19.64
C ASP A 201 -25.61 31.55 -19.60
N PHE A 202 -25.71 32.37 -20.64
CA PHE A 202 -24.91 33.58 -20.83
C PHE A 202 -25.40 34.79 -20.02
N SER A 203 -26.45 34.64 -19.20
CA SER A 203 -27.05 35.74 -18.42
C SER A 203 -26.14 36.35 -17.34
N LEU A 204 -24.98 35.75 -17.07
CA LEU A 204 -24.03 36.16 -16.01
C LEU A 204 -22.68 36.70 -16.52
N LEU A 205 -22.47 36.85 -17.83
CA LEU A 205 -21.26 37.47 -18.38
C LEU A 205 -21.38 38.99 -18.40
N ALA A 206 -20.61 39.66 -17.53
CA ALA A 206 -20.75 41.08 -17.18
C ALA A 206 -20.21 42.09 -18.22
N ALA A 207 -20.20 41.78 -19.52
CA ALA A 207 -19.87 42.77 -20.55
C ALA A 207 -20.64 42.46 -21.84
N GLU A 208 -21.56 43.36 -22.22
CA GLU A 208 -22.45 43.20 -23.40
C GLU A 208 -21.66 43.02 -24.71
N ASP A 209 -20.46 43.59 -24.84
CA ASP A 209 -19.65 43.53 -26.05
C ASP A 209 -19.03 42.14 -26.32
N ASP A 210 -18.68 41.39 -25.27
CA ASP A 210 -18.08 40.06 -25.42
C ASP A 210 -19.13 39.00 -25.82
N ILE A 211 -20.38 39.19 -25.41
CA ILE A 211 -21.50 38.27 -25.72
C ILE A 211 -21.84 38.32 -27.21
N ILE A 212 -21.80 39.50 -27.84
CA ILE A 212 -22.12 39.69 -29.27
C ILE A 212 -21.06 39.01 -30.15
N SER A 213 -19.78 39.15 -29.79
CA SER A 213 -18.66 38.54 -30.53
C SER A 213 -18.73 37.01 -30.51
N ILE A 214 -19.11 36.42 -29.36
CA ILE A 214 -19.21 34.96 -29.20
C ILE A 214 -20.43 34.39 -29.94
N LYS A 215 -21.61 35.05 -29.87
CA LYS A 215 -22.80 34.61 -30.62
C LYS A 215 -22.58 34.62 -32.13
N SER A 216 -21.97 35.69 -32.66
CA SER A 216 -21.62 35.80 -34.08
C SER A 216 -20.70 34.66 -34.56
N ARG A 217 -19.76 34.22 -33.71
CA ARG A 217 -18.87 33.09 -34.02
C ARG A 217 -19.57 31.74 -33.94
N LEU A 218 -20.60 31.60 -33.11
CA LEU A 218 -21.39 30.37 -32.98
C LEU A 218 -22.36 30.19 -34.16
N ASP A 219 -23.02 31.27 -34.59
CA ASP A 219 -23.90 31.26 -35.77
C ASP A 219 -23.13 30.92 -37.06
N ALA A 220 -21.83 31.24 -37.11
CA ALA A 220 -20.95 30.88 -38.22
C ALA A 220 -20.48 29.41 -38.21
N LEU A 221 -20.68 28.70 -37.10
CA LEU A 221 -20.33 27.28 -36.93
C LEU A 221 -21.50 26.33 -37.20
N GLU A 222 -22.75 26.82 -37.26
CA GLU A 222 -23.95 26.01 -37.55
C GLU A 222 -24.26 25.85 -39.07
N VAL A 223 -23.24 25.77 -39.93
CA VAL A 223 -23.37 25.37 -41.36
C VAL A 223 -22.86 23.95 -41.58
#